data_AF-A0A1A9G3R0-F1
#
_entry.id   AF-A0A1A9G3R0-F1
#
_cell.length_a   1.000
_cell.length_b   1.000
_cell.length_c   1.000
_cell.angle_alpha   90.00
_cell.angle_beta   90.00
_cell.angle_gamma   90.00
#
_symmetry.space_group_name_H-M   'P 1'
#
loop_
_entity.id
_entity.type
_entity.pdbx_description
1 polymer ?
#
loop_
_entity_poly.entity_id
_entity_poly.type
_entity_poly.pdbx_seq_one_letter_code
_entity_poly.pdbx_strand_id
1 'polypeptide(L)'
;MPSFDYSWMPEVPPPFTPGDASGGLEIVDVTLWIAKRLQEDKPLSPELENLFWAQARLGWTDQVSLAGIDERWRHLAHLPEPEGPLSAELQAHFDKLERERQSVVAAL
;
A
#
# COMPACT_ATOMS: atom_id res chain seq x y z
N MET A 1 -1.23 -15.54 36.93
CA MET A 1 -0.77 -14.82 35.73
C MET A 1 -1.58 -15.29 34.55
N PRO A 2 -2.02 -14.41 33.63
CA PRO A 2 -2.64 -14.84 32.39
C PRO A 2 -1.61 -15.63 31.56
N SER A 3 -2.05 -16.73 30.95
CA SER A 3 -1.25 -17.55 30.03
C SER A 3 -1.17 -16.87 28.67
N PHE A 4 0.00 -16.90 28.04
CA PHE A 4 0.17 -16.43 26.66
C PHE A 4 -0.60 -17.34 25.70
N ASP A 5 -1.43 -16.74 24.84
CA ASP A 5 -2.13 -17.43 23.75
C ASP A 5 -1.27 -17.36 22.48
N TYR A 6 -0.85 -18.53 21.99
CA TYR A 6 -0.04 -18.69 20.78
C TYR A 6 -0.84 -19.29 19.61
N SER A 7 -2.17 -19.30 19.68
CA SER A 7 -3.05 -19.92 18.68
C SER A 7 -2.86 -19.40 17.24
N TRP A 8 -2.21 -18.24 17.08
CA TRP A 8 -1.93 -17.61 15.78
C TRP A 8 -0.45 -17.65 15.39
N MET A 9 0.41 -18.26 16.19
CA MET A 9 1.83 -18.38 15.85
C MET A 9 2.00 -19.45 14.77
N PRO A 10 2.65 -19.13 13.63
CA PRO A 10 2.93 -20.13 12.61
C PRO A 10 3.71 -21.31 13.20
N GLU A 11 3.28 -22.54 12.91
CA GLU A 11 3.96 -23.75 13.38
C GLU A 11 5.36 -23.92 12.75
N VAL A 12 5.54 -23.35 11.55
CA VAL A 12 6.80 -23.39 10.82
C VAL A 12 7.52 -22.05 11.00
N PRO A 13 8.77 -22.06 11.49
CA PRO A 13 9.58 -20.85 11.55
C PRO A 13 9.72 -20.24 10.14
N PRO A 14 9.63 -18.91 10.00
CA PRO A 14 9.90 -18.29 8.72
C PRO A 14 11.34 -18.63 8.27
N PRO A 15 11.56 -18.92 6.98
CA PRO A 15 12.90 -19.17 6.46
C PRO A 15 13.73 -17.88 6.57
N PHE A 16 14.86 -17.95 7.25
CA PHE A 16 15.82 -16.85 7.33
C PHE A 16 16.83 -16.97 6.19
N THR A 17 16.68 -16.13 5.17
CA THR A 17 17.60 -16.07 4.03
C THR A 17 18.60 -14.94 4.24
N PRO A 18 19.91 -15.17 4.04
CA PRO A 18 20.90 -14.11 3.96
C PRO A 18 20.54 -13.03 2.94
N GLY A 19 20.93 -11.78 3.18
CA GLY A 19 20.56 -10.65 2.33
C GLY A 19 20.96 -10.85 0.86
N ASP A 20 22.17 -11.34 0.64
CA ASP A 20 22.76 -11.66 -0.67
C ASP A 20 22.13 -12.86 -1.40
N ALA A 21 21.30 -13.63 -0.69
CA ALA A 21 20.53 -14.74 -1.25
C ALA A 21 19.05 -14.37 -1.46
N SER A 22 18.67 -13.13 -1.20
CA SER A 22 17.30 -12.62 -1.36
C SER A 22 17.32 -11.25 -2.03
N GLY A 23 16.95 -11.20 -3.31
CA GLY A 23 16.85 -9.92 -4.03
C GLY A 23 15.90 -8.92 -3.37
N GLY A 24 14.92 -9.41 -2.58
CA GLY A 24 14.04 -8.57 -1.77
C GLY A 24 14.73 -7.93 -0.55
N LEU A 25 15.75 -8.56 0.02
CA LEU A 25 16.56 -7.97 1.09
C LEU A 25 17.65 -7.04 0.52
N GLU A 26 18.24 -7.39 -0.62
CA GLU A 26 19.22 -6.52 -1.29
C GLU A 26 18.61 -5.15 -1.67
N ILE A 27 17.36 -5.13 -2.16
CA ILE A 27 16.69 -3.86 -2.48
C ILE A 27 16.39 -3.02 -1.23
N VAL A 28 16.16 -3.67 -0.08
CA VAL A 28 16.01 -2.98 1.21
C VAL A 28 17.34 -2.33 1.60
N ASP A 29 18.46 -3.04 1.44
CA ASP A 29 19.78 -2.49 1.74
C ASP A 29 20.11 -1.26 0.88
N VAL A 30 19.79 -1.31 -0.42
CA VAL A 30 19.92 -0.15 -1.33
C VAL A 30 19.05 1.02 -0.85
N THR A 31 17.80 0.75 -0.46
CA THR A 31 16.87 1.78 0.02
C THR A 31 17.38 2.46 1.30
N LEU A 32 17.87 1.66 2.26
CA LEU A 32 18.45 2.16 3.51
C LEU A 32 19.73 2.96 3.26
N TRP A 33 20.56 2.51 2.32
CA TRP A 33 21.77 3.22 1.92
C TRP A 33 21.45 4.59 1.30
N ILE A 34 20.45 4.68 0.40
CA ILE A 34 19.99 5.95 -0.17
C ILE A 34 19.47 6.89 0.93
N ALA A 35 18.63 6.40 1.84
CA ALA A 35 18.11 7.18 2.96
C ALA A 35 19.24 7.77 3.83
N LYS A 36 20.27 6.97 4.13
CA LYS A 36 21.46 7.42 4.87
C LYS A 36 22.23 8.50 4.12
N ARG A 37 22.39 8.38 2.79
CA ARG A 37 23.05 9.40 1.96
C ARG A 37 22.30 10.73 2.01
N LEU A 38 20.97 10.69 1.87
CA LEU A 38 20.11 11.87 1.96
C LEU A 38 20.19 12.52 3.35
N GLN A 39 20.16 11.72 4.42
CA GLN A 39 20.30 12.21 5.80
C GLN A 39 21.65 12.90 6.04
N GLU A 40 22.72 12.38 5.46
CA GLU A 40 24.09 12.88 5.62
C GLU A 40 24.48 13.97 4.62
N ASP A 41 23.52 14.46 3.81
CA ASP A 41 23.72 15.44 2.73
C ASP A 41 24.86 15.05 1.77
N LYS A 42 24.96 13.75 1.48
CA LYS A 42 25.99 13.20 0.60
C LYS A 42 25.50 13.14 -0.84
N PRO A 43 26.39 13.32 -1.84
CA PRO A 43 26.01 13.26 -3.25
C PRO A 43 25.23 11.99 -3.61
N LEU A 44 24.14 12.13 -4.33
CA LEU A 44 23.31 11.03 -4.81
C LEU A 44 22.97 11.28 -6.28
N SER A 45 22.86 10.23 -7.09
CA SER A 45 22.42 10.41 -8.47
C SER A 45 20.92 10.72 -8.49
N PRO A 46 20.45 11.56 -9.44
CA PRO A 46 19.03 11.89 -9.56
C PRO A 46 18.13 10.65 -9.74
N GLU A 47 18.63 9.59 -10.38
CA GLU A 47 17.90 8.35 -10.62
C GLU A 47 17.62 7.59 -9.31
N LEU A 48 18.62 7.52 -8.41
CA LEU A 48 18.46 6.88 -7.10
C LEU A 48 17.57 7.69 -6.18
N GLU A 49 17.64 9.02 -6.26
CA GLU A 49 16.74 9.91 -5.53
C GLU A 49 15.29 9.74 -6.01
N ASN A 50 15.07 9.70 -7.33
CA ASN A 50 13.76 9.47 -7.91
C ASN A 50 13.19 8.10 -7.52
N LEU A 51 14.01 7.05 -7.54
CA LEU A 51 13.63 5.71 -7.09
C LEU A 51 13.15 5.73 -5.63
N PHE A 52 13.92 6.33 -4.73
CA PHE A 52 13.60 6.42 -3.32
C PHE A 52 12.29 7.18 -3.07
N TRP A 53 12.09 8.33 -3.71
CA TRP A 53 10.86 9.11 -3.53
C TRP A 53 9.63 8.43 -4.14
N ALA A 54 9.77 7.70 -5.24
CA ALA A 54 8.67 6.91 -5.78
C ALA A 54 8.22 5.83 -4.78
N GLN A 55 9.17 5.15 -4.13
CA GLN A 55 8.88 4.14 -3.10
C GLN A 55 8.31 4.76 -1.81
N ALA A 56 8.90 5.87 -1.35
CA ALA A 56 8.46 6.55 -0.13
C ALA A 56 7.03 7.10 -0.24
N ARG A 57 6.61 7.56 -1.43
CA ARG A 57 5.22 7.98 -1.70
C ARG A 57 4.22 6.84 -1.58
N LEU A 58 4.62 5.62 -1.96
CA LEU A 58 3.78 4.42 -1.83
C LEU A 58 3.71 3.93 -0.37
N GLY A 59 4.68 4.31 0.46
CA GLY A 59 4.73 4.00 1.89
C GLY A 59 3.92 4.95 2.79
N TRP A 60 3.05 5.81 2.24
CA TRP A 60 2.17 6.65 3.05
C TRP A 60 1.23 5.76 3.89
N THR A 61 1.49 5.73 5.18
CA THR A 61 0.85 4.91 6.24
C THR A 61 -0.48 5.47 6.72
N ASP A 62 -1.03 6.47 6.03
CA ASP A 62 -2.37 6.97 6.31
C ASP A 62 -3.47 5.95 5.97
N GLN A 63 -3.13 4.89 5.23
CA GLN A 63 -4.00 3.73 5.02
C GLN A 63 -4.21 2.87 6.28
N VAL A 64 -3.37 3.03 7.31
CA VAL A 64 -3.48 2.29 8.59
C VAL A 64 -3.90 3.22 9.74
N SER A 65 -3.60 4.51 9.64
CA SER A 65 -4.04 5.49 10.64
C SER A 65 -5.53 5.76 10.52
N LEU A 66 -6.30 5.48 11.58
CA LEU A 66 -7.72 5.84 11.64
C LEU A 66 -7.95 7.34 11.45
N ALA A 67 -7.02 8.18 11.92
CA ALA A 67 -7.09 9.62 11.71
C ALA A 67 -6.85 10.01 10.24
N GLY A 68 -5.92 9.34 9.56
CA GLY A 68 -5.65 9.58 8.13
C GLY A 68 -6.80 9.09 7.23
N ILE A 69 -7.38 7.93 7.56
CA ILE A 69 -8.60 7.43 6.90
C ILE A 69 -9.75 8.42 7.10
N ASP A 70 -9.99 8.87 8.33
CA ASP A 70 -11.04 9.83 8.63
C ASP A 70 -10.83 11.15 7.88
N GLU A 71 -9.65 11.76 7.91
CA GLU A 71 -9.37 13.00 7.18
C GLU A 71 -9.64 12.87 5.68
N ARG A 72 -9.22 11.75 5.07
CA ARG A 72 -9.42 11.49 3.64
C ARG A 72 -10.89 11.32 3.27
N TRP A 73 -11.66 10.61 4.08
CA TRP A 73 -13.01 10.14 3.72
C TRP A 73 -14.15 10.90 4.41
N ARG A 74 -13.89 11.75 5.40
CA ARG A 74 -14.89 12.49 6.18
C ARG A 74 -15.86 13.30 5.30
N HIS A 75 -15.41 13.79 4.15
CA HIS A 75 -16.28 14.52 3.21
C HIS A 75 -17.46 13.66 2.70
N LEU A 76 -17.33 12.34 2.66
CA LEU A 76 -18.42 11.43 2.28
C LEU A 76 -19.60 11.47 3.25
N ALA A 77 -19.35 11.76 4.54
CA ALA A 77 -20.40 11.86 5.55
C ALA A 77 -21.32 13.08 5.36
N HIS A 78 -20.94 14.01 4.49
CA HIS A 78 -21.67 15.25 4.22
C HIS A 78 -22.18 15.32 2.78
N LEU A 79 -22.07 14.24 2.01
CA LEU A 79 -22.65 14.19 0.67
C LEU A 79 -24.19 14.23 0.76
N PRO A 80 -24.85 14.94 -0.17
CA PRO A 80 -26.31 14.92 -0.23
C PRO A 80 -26.81 13.51 -0.55
N GLU A 81 -27.91 13.11 0.07
CA GLU A 81 -28.61 11.89 -0.34
C GLU A 81 -29.13 12.07 -1.77
N PRO A 82 -28.89 11.09 -2.67
CA PRO A 82 -29.39 11.18 -4.03
C PRO A 82 -30.92 11.13 -4.04
N GLU A 83 -31.56 12.14 -4.65
CA GLU A 83 -33.02 12.27 -4.71
C GLU A 83 -33.70 11.31 -5.71
N GLY A 84 -32.92 10.44 -6.37
CA GLY A 84 -33.44 9.53 -7.38
C GLY A 84 -32.44 8.44 -7.79
N PRO A 85 -32.85 7.53 -8.67
CA PRO A 85 -31.96 6.49 -9.17
C PRO A 85 -30.77 7.11 -9.90
N LEU A 86 -29.65 6.38 -9.95
CA LEU A 86 -28.52 6.74 -10.79
C LEU A 86 -28.99 6.99 -12.23
N SER A 87 -28.39 7.97 -12.89
CA SER A 87 -28.66 8.20 -14.30
C SER A 87 -28.32 6.94 -15.10
N ALA A 88 -29.03 6.70 -16.20
CA ALA A 88 -28.77 5.54 -17.06
C ALA A 88 -27.32 5.49 -17.56
N GLU A 89 -26.71 6.66 -17.77
CA GLU A 89 -25.29 6.79 -18.16
C GLU A 89 -24.35 6.32 -17.05
N LEU A 90 -24.57 6.75 -15.80
CA LEU A 90 -23.77 6.32 -14.65
C LEU A 90 -23.95 4.83 -14.37
N GLN A 91 -25.19 4.32 -14.49
CA GLN A 91 -25.47 2.90 -14.33
C GLN A 91 -24.69 2.07 -15.36
N ALA A 92 -24.77 2.45 -16.64
CA ALA A 92 -24.04 1.76 -17.71
C ALA A 92 -22.51 1.82 -17.52
N HIS A 93 -22.00 2.93 -16.97
CA HIS A 93 -20.59 3.08 -16.63
C HIS A 93 -20.16 2.11 -15.54
N PHE A 94 -20.89 2.03 -14.42
CA PHE A 94 -20.59 1.10 -13.34
C PHE A 94 -20.72 -0.37 -13.77
N ASP A 95 -21.74 -0.71 -14.57
CA ASP A 95 -21.91 -2.06 -15.11
C ASP A 95 -20.75 -2.47 -16.04
N LYS A 96 -20.15 -1.51 -16.75
CA LYS A 96 -18.95 -1.74 -17.56
C LYS A 96 -17.73 -2.03 -16.66
N LEU A 97 -17.48 -1.18 -15.67
CA LEU A 97 -16.35 -1.34 -14.74
C LEU A 97 -16.43 -2.67 -13.98
N GLU A 98 -17.61 -3.06 -13.53
CA GLU A 98 -17.78 -4.33 -12.80
C GLU A 98 -17.54 -5.53 -13.71
N ARG A 99 -17.97 -5.48 -14.97
CA ARG A 99 -17.64 -6.54 -15.96
C ARG A 99 -16.14 -6.63 -16.21
N GLU A 100 -15.44 -5.51 -16.32
CA GLU A 100 -13.98 -5.47 -16.46
C GLU A 100 -13.27 -6.04 -15.22
N ARG A 101 -13.74 -5.70 -14.01
CA ARG A 101 -13.20 -6.27 -12.77
C ARG A 101 -13.41 -7.78 -12.70
N GLN A 102 -14.62 -8.26 -13.03
CA GLN A 102 -14.95 -9.68 -13.02
C GLN A 102 -14.13 -10.48 -14.03
N SER A 103 -13.85 -9.94 -15.22
CA SER A 103 -13.02 -10.62 -16.21
C SER A 103 -11.56 -10.73 -15.76
N VAL A 104 -11.02 -9.70 -15.11
CA VAL A 104 -9.68 -9.73 -14.51
C VAL A 104 -9.61 -10.78 -13.40
N VAL A 105 -10.59 -10.81 -12.49
CA VAL A 105 -10.62 -11.79 -11.39
C VAL A 105 -10.79 -13.22 -11.90
N ALA A 106 -11.60 -13.45 -12.94
CA ALA A 106 -11.77 -14.77 -13.53
C ALA A 106 -10.53 -15.28 -14.29
N ALA A 107 -9.60 -14.38 -14.64
CA ALA A 107 -8.36 -14.71 -15.32
C ALA A 107 -7.18 -14.97 -14.35
N LEU A 108 -7.40 -14.81 -13.03
CA LEU A 108 -6.46 -15.15 -11.96
C LEU A 108 -6.69 -16.59 -11.48
#